data_AF-A0A7Y3I1G0-F1
#
_entry.id   AF-A0A7Y3I1G0-F1
#
_cell.length_a   1.000
_cell.length_b   1.000
_cell.length_c   1.000
_cell.angle_alpha   90.00
_cell.angle_beta   90.00
_cell.angle_gamma   90.00
#
_symmetry.space_group_name_H-M   'P 1'
#
loop_
_entity.id
_entity.type
_entity.pdbx_description
1 polymer ?
#
loop_
_entity_poly.entity_id
_entity_poly.type
_entity_poly.pdbx_seq_one_letter_code
_entity_poly.pdbx_strand_id
1 'polypeptide(L)'
;MDSRTRSRTSINPASAILWTCAFALAALVIVQAGKLPGNPAYAEMGVESEGFTLVTASSGRGDDADPYELLYVLDSRDEVLLVYEIEDARQKQVVFRYGHFLPAWFRTARR
;
A
#
# COMPACT_ATOMS: atom_id res chain seq x y z
N MET A 1 -37.46 -25.34 -55.37
CA MET A 1 -38.11 -25.38 -54.04
C MET A 1 -37.00 -25.20 -53.02
N ASP A 2 -36.90 -24.04 -52.38
CA ASP A 2 -35.65 -23.57 -51.73
C ASP A 2 -35.62 -23.91 -50.22
N SER A 3 -35.12 -25.11 -49.88
CA SER A 3 -35.13 -25.64 -48.51
C SER A 3 -33.94 -25.14 -47.68
N ARG A 4 -34.02 -23.89 -47.21
CA ARG A 4 -33.00 -23.28 -46.32
C ARG A 4 -33.01 -23.92 -44.93
N THR A 5 -32.11 -24.87 -44.70
CA THR A 5 -31.86 -25.50 -43.40
C THR A 5 -31.34 -24.47 -42.38
N ARG A 6 -32.26 -23.91 -41.58
CA ARG A 6 -31.94 -22.97 -40.51
C ARG A 6 -31.21 -23.71 -39.37
N SER A 7 -29.89 -23.75 -39.45
CA SER A 7 -29.04 -24.34 -38.41
C SER A 7 -29.35 -23.71 -37.05
N ARG A 8 -29.78 -24.52 -36.08
CA ARG A 8 -30.09 -24.05 -34.72
C ARG A 8 -28.80 -24.09 -33.92
N THR A 9 -28.19 -22.94 -33.69
CA THR A 9 -27.05 -22.79 -32.78
C THR A 9 -27.45 -23.26 -31.37
N SER A 10 -27.07 -24.49 -31.02
CA SER A 10 -27.21 -25.01 -29.67
C SER A 10 -26.19 -24.32 -28.77
N ILE A 11 -26.67 -23.40 -27.92
CA ILE A 11 -25.83 -22.78 -26.89
C ILE A 11 -25.35 -23.90 -25.96
N ASN A 12 -24.06 -24.21 -25.99
CA ASN A 12 -23.50 -25.25 -25.13
C ASN A 12 -23.55 -24.75 -23.67
N PRO A 13 -24.28 -25.41 -22.76
CA PRO A 13 -24.46 -24.92 -21.38
C PRO A 13 -23.13 -24.77 -20.65
N ALA A 14 -22.13 -25.62 -20.92
CA ALA A 14 -20.79 -25.49 -20.35
C ALA A 14 -20.11 -24.18 -20.78
N SER A 15 -20.26 -23.77 -22.05
CA SER A 15 -19.71 -22.47 -22.51
C SER A 15 -20.44 -21.28 -21.89
N ALA A 16 -21.76 -21.36 -21.69
CA ALA A 16 -22.52 -20.29 -21.05
C ALA A 16 -22.11 -20.10 -19.57
N ILE A 17 -21.87 -21.19 -18.85
CA ILE A 17 -21.35 -21.16 -17.47
C ILE A 17 -19.93 -20.57 -17.46
N LEU A 18 -19.03 -21.04 -18.32
CA LEU A 18 -17.65 -20.54 -18.40
C LEU A 18 -17.59 -19.04 -18.72
N TRP A 19 -18.39 -18.55 -19.66
CA TRP A 19 -18.53 -17.11 -19.94
C TRP A 19 -19.05 -16.33 -18.73
N THR A 20 -20.06 -16.86 -18.03
CA THR A 20 -20.61 -16.22 -16.83
C THR A 20 -19.54 -16.11 -15.73
N CYS A 21 -18.76 -17.16 -15.49
CA CYS A 21 -17.63 -17.14 -14.55
C CYS A 21 -16.54 -16.16 -14.98
N ALA A 22 -16.20 -16.11 -16.28
CA ALA A 22 -15.20 -15.18 -16.81
C ALA A 22 -15.62 -13.71 -16.61
N PHE A 23 -16.87 -13.36 -16.91
CA PHE A 23 -17.40 -12.02 -16.65
C PHE A 23 -17.46 -11.68 -15.15
N ALA A 24 -17.86 -12.63 -14.30
CA ALA A 24 -17.88 -12.44 -12.85
C ALA A 24 -16.47 -12.18 -12.27
N LEU A 25 -15.47 -12.96 -12.71
CA LEU A 25 -14.07 -12.76 -12.31
C LEU A 25 -13.50 -11.45 -12.84
N ALA A 26 -13.77 -11.09 -14.10
CA ALA A 26 -13.33 -9.82 -14.68
C ALA A 26 -13.94 -8.61 -13.94
N ALA A 27 -15.24 -8.66 -13.63
CA ALA A 27 -15.90 -7.63 -12.83
C ALA A 27 -15.31 -7.55 -11.41
N LEU A 28 -15.02 -8.69 -10.78
CA LEU A 28 -14.36 -8.72 -9.47
C LEU A 28 -12.96 -8.10 -9.53
N VAL A 29 -12.15 -8.42 -10.55
CA VAL A 29 -10.82 -7.85 -10.76
C VAL A 29 -10.89 -6.33 -10.97
N ILE A 30 -11.87 -5.83 -11.75
CA ILE A 30 -12.06 -4.38 -11.95
C ILE A 30 -12.45 -3.69 -10.63
N VAL A 31 -13.37 -4.27 -9.85
CA VAL A 31 -13.78 -3.73 -8.54
C VAL A 31 -12.64 -3.80 -7.51
N GLN A 32 -11.80 -4.84 -7.55
CA GLN A 32 -10.61 -4.94 -6.71
C GLN A 32 -9.53 -3.93 -7.14
N ALA A 33 -9.31 -3.75 -8.45
CA ALA A 33 -8.35 -2.78 -8.98
C ALA A 33 -8.75 -1.34 -8.65
N GLY A 34 -10.05 -1.00 -8.74
CA GLY A 34 -10.58 0.29 -8.26
C GLY A 34 -10.62 0.45 -6.73
N LYS A 35 -10.26 -0.60 -5.97
CA LYS A 35 -10.09 -0.58 -4.52
C LYS A 35 -8.62 -0.71 -4.08
N LEU A 36 -7.69 -0.93 -5.00
CA LEU A 36 -6.28 -0.67 -4.73
C LEU A 36 -6.19 0.84 -4.41
N PRO A 37 -5.56 1.25 -3.30
CA PRO A 37 -5.42 2.66 -2.98
C PRO A 37 -4.58 3.31 -4.09
N GLY A 38 -5.23 4.07 -4.97
CA GLY A 38 -4.60 4.79 -6.09
C GLY A 38 -3.74 5.98 -5.65
N ASN A 39 -3.52 6.14 -4.35
CA ASN A 39 -2.55 7.07 -3.80
C ASN A 39 -1.17 6.36 -3.78
N PRO A 40 -0.12 6.87 -4.46
CA PRO A 40 1.23 6.57 -4.00
C PRO A 40 1.32 6.98 -2.52
N ALA A 41 1.99 6.20 -1.67
CA ALA A 41 1.78 6.23 -0.21
C ALA A 41 2.33 7.46 0.54
N TYR A 42 2.51 8.58 -0.16
CA TYR A 42 2.92 9.85 0.41
C TYR A 42 1.81 10.45 1.29
N ALA A 43 2.25 10.97 2.44
CA ALA A 43 1.50 11.56 3.55
C ALA A 43 0.86 10.59 4.57
N GLU A 44 1.34 10.70 5.81
CA GLU A 44 0.58 10.52 7.07
C GLU A 44 0.08 9.10 7.39
N MET A 45 0.86 8.07 7.08
CA MET A 45 0.57 6.70 7.53
C MET A 45 1.03 6.46 8.97
N GLY A 46 0.24 6.97 9.93
CA GLY A 46 0.38 6.65 11.36
C GLY A 46 -0.21 5.27 11.67
N VAL A 47 0.62 4.32 12.13
CA VAL A 47 0.19 2.96 12.52
C VAL A 47 0.64 2.68 13.95
N GLU A 48 -0.32 2.42 14.84
CA GLU A 48 -0.06 2.01 16.22
C GLU A 48 -0.32 0.51 16.40
N SER A 49 0.64 -0.21 17.02
CA SER A 49 0.49 -1.63 17.36
C SER A 49 1.37 -2.02 18.54
N GLU A 50 0.80 -2.71 19.52
CA GLU A 50 1.48 -3.25 20.72
C GLU A 50 2.34 -2.24 21.54
N GLY A 51 2.11 -0.94 21.38
CA GLY A 51 2.90 0.11 22.04
C GLY A 51 4.04 0.68 21.17
N PHE A 52 4.13 0.28 19.91
CA PHE A 52 4.89 0.99 18.88
C PHE A 52 3.96 1.90 18.09
N THR A 53 4.38 3.13 17.81
CA THR A 53 3.74 4.01 16.82
C THR A 53 4.72 4.29 15.68
N LEU A 54 4.36 3.86 14.48
CA LEU A 54 5.10 4.07 13.24
C LEU A 54 4.48 5.28 12.51
N VAL A 55 5.30 6.21 12.02
CA VAL A 55 4.82 7.35 11.22
C VAL A 55 5.77 7.57 10.04
N THR A 56 5.23 7.65 8.82
CA THR A 56 5.98 8.04 7.62
C THR A 56 5.77 9.51 7.27
N ALA A 57 6.84 10.18 6.79
CA ALA A 57 6.81 11.53 6.26
C ALA A 57 7.81 11.68 5.10
N SER A 58 7.61 12.66 4.21
CA SER A 58 8.65 12.98 3.22
C SER A 58 9.89 13.57 3.89
N SER A 59 11.07 13.15 3.44
CA SER A 59 12.36 13.72 3.86
C SER A 59 12.67 15.10 3.26
N GLY A 60 11.94 15.50 2.21
CA GLY A 60 12.33 16.62 1.34
C GLY A 60 13.53 16.34 0.42
N ARG A 61 13.83 15.05 0.17
CA ARG A 61 14.93 14.57 -0.72
C ARG A 61 14.40 13.51 -1.70
N GLY A 62 15.23 13.16 -2.67
CA GLY A 62 14.91 12.22 -3.75
C GLY A 62 14.51 12.94 -5.05
N ASP A 63 13.92 12.21 -5.98
CA ASP A 63 13.35 12.74 -7.23
C ASP A 63 11.85 13.03 -7.04
N ASP A 64 11.26 13.94 -7.82
CA ASP A 64 9.81 14.26 -7.72
C ASP A 64 8.92 13.02 -7.98
N ALA A 65 9.45 12.03 -8.70
CA ALA A 65 8.81 10.75 -9.01
C ALA A 65 9.14 9.59 -8.04
N ASP A 66 10.13 9.75 -7.15
CA ASP A 66 10.49 8.77 -6.12
C ASP A 66 11.21 9.48 -4.93
N PRO A 67 10.49 10.31 -4.15
CA PRO A 67 11.06 11.03 -3.01
C PRO A 67 11.34 10.09 -1.83
N TYR A 68 12.44 10.35 -1.13
CA TYR A 68 12.88 9.55 0.02
C TYR A 68 11.96 9.79 1.23
N GLU A 69 11.63 8.73 1.97
CA GLU A 69 10.74 8.80 3.12
C GLU A 69 11.50 8.68 4.45
N LEU A 70 11.08 9.43 5.46
CA LEU A 70 11.49 9.24 6.85
C LEU A 70 10.47 8.35 7.56
N LEU A 71 10.96 7.33 8.26
CA LEU A 71 10.17 6.47 9.14
C LEU A 71 10.55 6.76 10.59
N TYR A 72 9.59 7.31 11.34
CA TYR A 72 9.66 7.50 12.78
C TYR A 72 9.08 6.27 13.47
N VAL A 73 9.78 5.76 14.49
CA VAL A 73 9.36 4.63 15.33
C VAL A 73 9.39 5.09 16.78
N LEU A 74 8.22 5.33 17.35
CA LEU A 74 8.03 5.63 18.77
C LEU A 74 7.79 4.31 19.50
N ASP A 75 8.62 3.98 20.49
CA ASP A 75 8.36 2.91 21.45
C ASP A 75 7.87 3.53 22.77
N SER A 76 6.64 3.21 23.16
CA SER A 76 6.00 3.68 24.39
C SER A 76 6.36 2.86 25.64
N ARG A 77 7.00 1.69 25.47
CA ARG A 77 7.46 0.82 26.56
C ARG A 77 8.84 1.26 27.06
N ASP A 78 9.78 1.45 26.13
CA ASP A 78 11.16 1.89 26.41
C ASP A 78 11.33 3.43 26.33
N GLU A 79 10.24 4.15 26.02
CA GLU A 79 10.18 5.62 25.86
C GLU A 79 11.23 6.17 24.87
N VAL A 80 11.46 5.50 23.74
CA VAL A 80 12.44 5.92 22.72
C VAL A 80 11.77 6.36 21.41
N LEU A 81 12.39 7.32 20.73
CA LEU A 81 12.16 7.57 19.30
C LEU A 81 13.38 7.10 18.52
N LEU A 82 13.15 6.26 17.51
CA LEU A 82 14.09 5.92 16.47
C LEU A 82 13.62 6.57 15.16
N VAL A 83 14.56 7.02 14.34
CA VAL A 83 14.31 7.64 13.03
C VAL A 83 15.15 6.94 11.98
N TYR A 84 14.51 6.53 10.90
CA TYR A 84 15.12 5.91 9.74
C TYR A 84 14.78 6.69 8.48
N GLU A 85 15.52 6.46 7.40
CA GLU A 85 15.27 7.00 6.07
C GLU A 85 15.27 5.87 5.04
N ILE A 86 14.34 5.94 4.10
CA ILE A 86 14.14 5.00 2.99
C ILE A 86 14.56 5.75 1.73
N GLU A 87 15.78 5.51 1.30
CA GLU A 87 16.41 6.18 0.13
C GLU A 87 15.95 5.56 -1.21
N ASP A 88 15.48 4.32 -1.20
CA ASP A 88 14.86 3.66 -2.35
C ASP A 88 13.92 2.55 -1.85
N ALA A 89 12.60 2.77 -2.01
CA ALA A 89 11.56 1.83 -1.57
C ALA A 89 11.59 0.47 -2.31
N ARG A 90 12.20 0.43 -3.50
CA ARG A 90 12.36 -0.75 -4.37
C ARG A 90 13.53 -1.61 -3.91
N GLN A 91 14.61 -0.98 -3.43
CA GLN A 91 15.80 -1.66 -2.88
C GLN A 91 15.58 -2.25 -1.48
N LYS A 92 14.49 -1.88 -0.79
CA LYS A 92 14.11 -2.38 0.55
C LYS A 92 15.16 -2.11 1.65
N GLN A 93 16.01 -1.11 1.42
CA GLN A 93 17.01 -0.68 2.39
C GLN A 93 16.42 0.42 3.29
N VAL A 94 16.65 0.30 4.60
CA VAL A 94 16.19 1.24 5.62
C VAL A 94 17.40 1.69 6.43
N VAL A 95 17.71 2.99 6.42
CA VAL A 95 18.95 3.54 6.98
C VAL A 95 18.66 4.31 8.26
N PHE A 96 19.28 3.92 9.39
CA PHE A 96 19.09 4.57 10.69
C PHE A 96 19.72 5.98 10.74
N ARG A 97 19.07 6.93 11.44
CA ARG A 97 19.46 8.36 11.48
C ARG A 97 19.54 8.98 12.89
N TYR A 98 18.50 8.89 13.74
CA TYR A 98 18.45 9.43 15.13
C TYR A 98 17.85 8.36 16.05
N GLY A 99 18.37 8.23 17.27
CA GLY A 99 17.80 7.38 18.31
C GLY A 99 17.96 8.04 19.67
N HIS A 100 16.85 8.39 20.32
CA HIS A 100 16.85 9.14 21.57
C HIS A 100 15.79 8.68 22.55
N PHE A 101 16.16 8.64 23.83
CA PHE A 101 15.25 8.49 24.96
C PHE A 101 14.43 9.78 25.15
N LEU A 102 13.11 9.68 24.96
CA LEU A 102 12.17 10.80 24.89
C LEU A 102 12.13 11.62 26.18
N PRO A 103 12.11 11.06 27.41
CA PRO A 103 12.13 11.88 28.62
C PRO A 103 13.40 12.72 28.77
N ALA A 104 14.52 12.31 28.16
CA ALA A 104 15.71 13.16 28.06
C ALA A 104 15.57 14.24 26.97
N TRP A 105 15.23 13.86 25.73
CA TRP A 105 15.08 14.82 24.61
C TRP A 105 13.99 15.89 24.96
N PHE A 106 12.88 15.51 25.61
CA PHE A 106 11.84 16.41 26.14
C PHE A 106 12.21 17.21 27.41
N ARG A 107 13.15 16.76 28.25
CA ARG A 107 13.63 17.60 29.38
C ARG A 107 14.55 18.71 28.88
N THR A 108 15.28 18.46 27.80
CA THR A 108 16.09 19.49 27.13
C THR A 108 15.19 20.50 26.40
N ALA A 109 14.17 20.05 25.67
CA ALA A 109 13.26 20.91 24.89
C ALA A 109 12.28 21.78 25.71
N ARG A 110 12.32 21.72 27.04
CA ARG A 110 11.50 22.54 27.97
C ARG A 110 12.33 23.58 28.73
N ARG A 111 13.49 23.97 28.19
CA ARG A 111 14.39 25.01 28.69
C ARG A 111 14.57 26.11 27.66
#